data_AF-A0A6A0IEK7-F1
#
_entry.id   AF-A0A6A0IEK7-F1
#
_cell.length_a   1.000
_cell.length_b   1.000
_cell.length_c   1.000
_cell.angle_alpha   90.00
_cell.angle_beta   90.00
_cell.angle_gamma   90.00
#
_symmetry.space_group_name_H-M   'P 1'
#
loop_
_entity.id
_entity.type
_entity.pdbx_description
1 polymer ?
#
loop_
_entity_poly.entity_id
_entity_poly.type
_entity_poly.pdbx_seq_one_letter_code
_entity_poly.pdbx_strand_id
1 'polypeptide(L)'
;MRETELISELARRAQVPEEAARAVLTALSGALRAGEVSEEALRSVGQGPAPAGPADLEALKASSPTDPRVVDDLISCARSHPLGIEFLERGYLGSVAVELHSHAFTVEAARERLHASGPKGPGEEGPR
;
A
#
# COMPACT_ATOMS: atom_id res chain seq x y z
N MET A 1 -7.16 13.94 25.70
CA MET A 1 -6.92 12.50 25.56
C MET A 1 -5.69 12.15 26.37
N ARG A 2 -5.74 11.16 27.25
CA ARG A 2 -4.58 10.77 28.07
C ARG A 2 -3.68 9.80 27.30
N GLU A 3 -2.37 9.80 27.56
CA GLU A 3 -1.38 8.95 26.87
C GLU A 3 -1.73 7.46 26.94
N THR A 4 -2.30 7.01 28.06
CA THR A 4 -2.79 5.64 28.24
C THR A 4 -3.95 5.29 27.31
N GLU A 5 -4.88 6.23 27.06
CA GLU A 5 -5.99 6.02 26.11
C GLU A 5 -5.46 5.95 24.66
N LEU A 6 -4.45 6.75 24.34
CA LEU A 6 -3.78 6.72 23.04
C LEU A 6 -3.05 5.39 22.80
N ILE A 7 -2.35 4.86 23.80
CA ILE A 7 -1.66 3.57 23.71
C ILE A 7 -2.65 2.44 23.47
N SER A 8 -3.73 2.34 24.28
CA SER A 8 -4.71 1.28 24.12
C SER A 8 -5.47 1.38 22.79
N GLU A 9 -5.80 2.59 22.33
CA GLU A 9 -6.46 2.77 21.03
C GLU A 9 -5.53 2.45 19.86
N LEU A 10 -4.24 2.80 19.94
CA LEU A 10 -3.25 2.45 18.92
C LEU A 10 -3.03 0.93 18.87
N ALA A 11 -2.85 0.30 20.03
CA ALA A 11 -2.70 -1.15 20.15
C ALA A 11 -3.89 -1.89 19.53
N ARG A 12 -5.11 -1.43 19.85
CA ARG A 12 -6.36 -1.99 19.30
C ARG A 12 -6.46 -1.83 17.78
N ARG A 13 -6.15 -0.64 17.23
CA ARG A 13 -6.28 -0.37 15.79
C ARG A 13 -5.22 -1.06 14.95
N ALA A 14 -3.97 -1.07 15.43
CA ALA A 14 -2.87 -1.68 14.72
C ALA A 14 -2.73 -3.19 15.02
N GLN A 15 -3.56 -3.74 15.92
CA GLN A 15 -3.50 -5.12 16.40
C GLN A 15 -2.10 -5.51 16.93
N VAL A 16 -1.44 -4.58 17.62
CA VAL A 16 -0.13 -4.76 18.23
C VAL A 16 -0.23 -4.78 19.75
N PRO A 17 0.71 -5.43 20.47
CA PRO A 17 0.77 -5.36 21.92
C PRO A 17 0.89 -3.91 22.42
N GLU A 18 0.28 -3.59 23.57
CA GLU A 18 0.35 -2.25 24.16
C GLU A 18 1.79 -1.79 24.44
N GLU A 19 2.69 -2.72 24.76
CA GLU A 19 4.12 -2.47 24.92
C GLU A 19 4.75 -1.97 23.62
N ALA A 20 4.42 -2.60 22.49
CA ALA A 20 4.89 -2.18 21.17
C ALA A 20 4.29 -0.83 20.77
N ALA A 21 2.99 -0.60 21.04
CA ALA A 21 2.34 0.68 20.81
C ALA A 21 3.00 1.82 21.62
N ARG A 22 3.34 1.57 22.89
CA ARG A 22 4.06 2.51 23.75
C ARG A 22 5.47 2.77 23.23
N ALA A 23 6.20 1.74 22.81
CA ALA A 23 7.55 1.88 22.26
C ALA A 23 7.55 2.75 21.00
N VAL A 24 6.58 2.53 20.10
CA VAL A 24 6.39 3.32 18.89
C VAL A 24 6.08 4.78 19.22
N LEU A 25 5.14 5.05 20.13
CA LEU A 25 4.81 6.43 20.54
C LEU A 25 6.00 7.15 21.17
N THR A 26 6.80 6.43 21.96
CA THR A 26 8.03 6.95 22.57
C THR A 26 9.06 7.31 21.51
N ALA A 27 9.29 6.41 20.55
CA ALA A 27 10.23 6.63 19.45
C ALA A 27 9.81 7.80 18.57
N LEU A 28 8.52 7.89 18.20
CA LEU A 28 7.98 8.99 17.40
C LEU A 28 8.13 10.34 18.11
N SER A 29 7.81 10.38 19.40
CA SER A 29 7.95 11.60 20.21
C SER A 29 9.41 12.03 20.34
N GLY A 30 10.34 11.06 20.42
CA GLY A 30 11.77 11.30 20.40
C GLY A 30 12.25 11.89 19.07
N ALA A 31 11.86 11.27 17.96
CA ALA A 31 12.22 11.71 16.61
C ALA A 31 11.68 13.11 16.27
N LEU A 32 10.44 13.42 16.71
CA LEU A 32 9.85 14.76 16.59
C LEU A 32 10.64 15.81 17.36
N ARG A 33 11.06 15.51 18.59
CA ARG A 33 11.88 16.42 19.40
C ARG A 33 13.30 16.59 18.87
N ALA A 34 13.85 15.53 18.26
CA ALA A 34 15.15 15.55 17.62
C ALA A 34 15.14 16.27 16.25
N GLY A 35 13.96 16.57 15.71
CA GLY A 35 13.81 17.18 14.38
C GLY A 35 14.14 16.24 13.22
N GLU A 36 14.26 14.94 13.49
CA GLU A 36 14.55 13.91 12.46
C GLU A 36 13.32 13.61 11.59
N VAL A 37 12.14 14.00 12.07
CA VAL A 37 10.87 13.84 11.37
C VAL A 37 10.08 15.14 11.50
N SER A 38 9.71 15.75 10.36
CA SER A 38 8.84 16.93 10.35
C SER A 38 7.38 16.54 10.59
N GLU A 39 6.66 17.33 11.38
CA GLU A 39 5.23 17.14 11.64
C GLU A 39 4.41 17.16 10.33
N GLU A 40 4.86 17.93 9.35
CA GLU A 40 4.29 17.99 7.99
C GLU A 40 4.49 16.67 7.22
N ALA A 41 5.64 16.01 7.39
CA ALA A 41 5.88 14.70 6.79
C ALA A 41 4.95 13.65 7.38
N LEU A 42 4.71 13.67 8.70
CA LEU A 42 3.75 12.78 9.35
C LEU A 42 2.31 13.01 8.90
N ARG A 43 1.92 14.26 8.65
CA ARG A 43 0.59 14.58 8.08
C ARG A 43 0.45 14.06 6.65
N SER A 44 1.52 14.08 5.87
CA SER A 44 1.54 13.56 4.49
C SER A 44 1.46 12.03 4.42
N VAL A 45 1.91 11.30 5.45
CA VAL A 45 1.95 9.81 5.44
C VAL A 45 0.55 9.16 5.35
N GLY A 46 -0.52 9.91 5.65
CA GLY A 46 -1.91 9.45 5.44
C GLY A 46 -2.61 10.08 4.22
N GLN A 47 -1.96 11.02 3.56
CA GLN A 47 -2.45 11.70 2.37
C GLN A 47 -1.58 11.28 1.20
N GLY A 48 -1.91 10.13 0.58
CA GLY A 48 -1.57 9.93 -0.83
C GLY A 48 -2.02 11.17 -1.63
N PRO A 49 -1.44 11.42 -2.83
CA PRO A 49 -1.60 12.68 -3.55
C PRO A 49 -3.04 13.17 -3.48
N ALA A 50 -3.26 14.30 -2.79
CA ALA A 50 -4.59 14.85 -2.64
C ALA A 50 -5.14 15.17 -4.05
N PRO A 51 -6.33 14.68 -4.42
CA PRO A 51 -6.92 15.02 -5.71
C PRO A 51 -6.98 16.55 -5.83
N ALA A 52 -6.40 17.09 -6.89
CA ALA A 52 -6.22 18.53 -7.10
C ALA A 52 -7.54 19.23 -7.46
N GLY A 53 -8.65 18.49 -7.57
CA GLY A 53 -9.98 19.04 -7.75
C GLY A 53 -11.10 17.99 -7.74
N PRO A 54 -12.35 18.44 -7.89
CA PRO A 54 -13.52 17.55 -7.96
C PRO A 54 -13.48 16.61 -9.17
N ALA A 55 -12.76 16.97 -10.23
CA ALA A 55 -12.52 16.12 -11.40
C ALA A 55 -11.64 14.90 -11.07
N ASP A 56 -10.61 15.08 -10.24
CA ASP A 56 -9.77 13.96 -9.78
C ASP A 56 -10.52 13.05 -8.81
N LEU A 57 -11.45 13.60 -8.04
CA LEU A 57 -12.32 12.82 -7.15
C LEU A 57 -13.31 11.94 -7.93
N GLU A 58 -13.83 12.43 -9.06
CA GLU A 58 -14.64 11.65 -10.00
C GLU A 58 -13.80 10.60 -10.74
N ALA A 59 -12.57 10.94 -11.16
CA ALA A 59 -11.66 9.97 -11.78
C ALA A 59 -11.24 8.85 -10.82
N LEU A 60 -10.98 9.18 -9.55
CA LEU A 60 -10.71 8.21 -8.47
C LEU A 60 -11.94 7.35 -8.13
N LYS A 61 -13.16 7.86 -8.29
CA LYS A 61 -14.42 7.10 -8.09
C LYS A 61 -14.80 6.25 -9.31
N ALA A 62 -14.48 6.72 -10.51
CA ALA A 62 -14.79 6.03 -11.76
C ALA A 62 -13.82 4.88 -12.05
N SER A 63 -12.60 4.98 -11.55
CA SER A 63 -11.57 3.96 -11.73
C SER A 63 -11.66 2.96 -10.58
N SER A 64 -12.42 1.89 -10.75
CA SER A 64 -12.39 0.76 -9.81
C SER A 64 -10.93 0.36 -9.60
N PRO A 65 -10.46 0.10 -8.36
CA PRO A 65 -9.09 -0.31 -8.13
C PRO A 65 -8.71 -1.62 -8.85
N THR A 66 -9.70 -2.39 -9.31
CA THR A 66 -9.59 -3.59 -10.15
C THR A 66 -9.85 -3.34 -11.64
N ASP A 67 -9.99 -2.08 -12.07
CA ASP A 67 -10.15 -1.74 -13.49
C ASP A 67 -8.94 -2.27 -14.29
N PRO A 68 -9.15 -3.05 -15.37
CA PRO A 68 -8.08 -3.60 -16.17
C PRO A 68 -7.05 -2.57 -16.64
N ARG A 69 -7.48 -1.35 -16.96
CA ARG A 69 -6.57 -0.27 -17.42
C ARG A 69 -5.65 0.19 -16.31
N VAL A 70 -6.20 0.40 -15.11
CA VAL A 70 -5.44 0.81 -13.92
C VAL A 70 -4.43 -0.28 -13.53
N VAL A 71 -4.84 -1.55 -13.64
CA VAL A 71 -3.96 -2.70 -13.39
C VAL A 71 -2.84 -2.79 -14.44
N ASP A 72 -3.15 -2.61 -15.73
CA ASP A 72 -2.15 -2.63 -16.81
C ASP A 72 -1.16 -1.46 -16.72
N ASP A 73 -1.64 -0.28 -16.30
CA ASP A 73 -0.81 0.91 -16.06
C ASP A 73 0.15 0.66 -14.88
N LEU A 74 -0.33 0.04 -13.79
CA LEU A 74 0.51 -0.34 -12.66
C LEU A 74 1.60 -1.36 -13.05
N ILE A 75 1.26 -2.38 -13.83
CA ILE A 75 2.22 -3.37 -14.34
C ILE A 75 3.27 -2.68 -15.22
N SER A 76 2.85 -1.75 -16.09
CA SER A 76 3.75 -0.99 -16.95
C SER A 76 4.69 -0.08 -16.16
N CYS A 77 4.17 0.55 -15.10
CA CYS A 77 4.96 1.33 -14.15
C CYS A 77 6.01 0.47 -13.45
N ALA A 78 5.61 -0.69 -12.91
CA ALA A 78 6.51 -1.62 -12.24
C ALA A 78 7.63 -2.14 -13.16
N ARG A 79 7.34 -2.39 -14.44
CA ARG A 79 8.36 -2.80 -15.43
C ARG A 79 9.42 -1.72 -15.69
N SER A 80 9.04 -0.45 -15.57
CA SER A 80 9.93 0.69 -15.78
C SER A 80 10.62 1.14 -14.48
N HIS A 81 10.19 0.60 -13.34
CA HIS A 81 10.71 0.94 -12.02
C HIS A 81 12.09 0.28 -11.78
N PRO A 82 13.03 0.94 -11.06
CA PRO A 82 14.34 0.36 -10.75
C PRO A 82 14.29 -0.97 -9.97
N LEU A 83 13.24 -1.18 -9.18
CA LEU A 83 13.00 -2.42 -8.44
C LEU A 83 12.35 -3.52 -9.30
N GLY A 84 11.89 -3.16 -10.50
CA GLY A 84 11.36 -4.06 -11.51
C GLY A 84 10.03 -4.71 -11.17
N ILE A 85 9.59 -5.59 -12.08
CA ILE A 85 8.33 -6.33 -11.95
C ILE A 85 8.33 -7.31 -10.78
N GLU A 86 9.50 -7.84 -10.38
CA GLU A 86 9.61 -8.76 -9.24
C GLU A 86 9.20 -8.10 -7.92
N PHE A 87 9.45 -6.79 -7.77
CA PHE A 87 9.00 -6.05 -6.60
C PHE A 87 7.47 -5.96 -6.54
N LEU A 88 6.80 -5.76 -7.68
CA LEU A 88 5.34 -5.81 -7.76
C LEU A 88 4.83 -7.21 -7.37
N GLU A 89 5.44 -8.29 -7.87
CA GLU A 89 5.02 -9.67 -7.63
C GLU A 89 5.24 -10.13 -6.18
N ARG A 90 6.40 -9.82 -5.59
CA ARG A 90 6.88 -10.45 -4.35
C ARG A 90 7.06 -9.49 -3.17
N GLY A 91 7.03 -8.18 -3.39
CA GLY A 91 7.23 -7.19 -2.34
C GLY A 91 6.13 -7.22 -1.26
N TYR A 92 6.38 -6.60 -0.11
CA TYR A 92 5.32 -6.41 0.88
C TYR A 92 4.22 -5.50 0.32
N LEU A 93 2.95 -5.91 0.42
CA LEU A 93 1.81 -5.25 -0.23
C LEU A 93 1.76 -3.74 0.06
N GLY A 94 1.92 -3.36 1.34
CA GLY A 94 1.91 -1.96 1.74
C GLY A 94 3.08 -1.17 1.19
N SER A 95 4.27 -1.76 1.10
CA SER A 95 5.46 -1.11 0.53
C SER A 95 5.32 -0.92 -0.97
N VAL A 96 4.80 -1.91 -1.69
CA VAL A 96 4.56 -1.84 -3.13
C VAL A 96 3.49 -0.80 -3.46
N ALA A 97 2.41 -0.76 -2.69
CA ALA A 97 1.35 0.23 -2.84
C ALA A 97 1.88 1.67 -2.65
N VAL A 98 2.72 1.89 -1.63
CA VAL A 98 3.33 3.20 -1.39
C VAL A 98 4.32 3.57 -2.49
N GLU A 99 5.26 2.68 -2.81
CA GLU A 99 6.34 2.94 -3.78
C GLU A 99 5.79 3.17 -5.20
N LEU A 100 4.80 2.38 -5.62
CA LEU A 100 4.17 2.50 -6.93
C LEU A 100 2.95 3.44 -6.93
N HIS A 101 2.75 4.19 -5.84
CA HIS A 101 1.68 5.19 -5.69
C HIS A 101 0.29 4.66 -6.09
N SER A 102 -0.04 3.44 -5.65
CA SER A 102 -1.25 2.72 -6.03
C SER A 102 -2.01 2.17 -4.82
N HIS A 103 -3.26 1.76 -5.03
CA HIS A 103 -4.04 1.10 -3.98
C HIS A 103 -3.62 -0.36 -3.81
N ALA A 104 -3.65 -0.86 -2.57
CA ALA A 104 -3.33 -2.26 -2.26
C ALA A 104 -4.18 -3.26 -3.08
N PHE A 105 -5.47 -2.96 -3.29
CA PHE A 105 -6.35 -3.77 -4.14
C PHE A 105 -5.93 -3.81 -5.62
N THR A 106 -5.34 -2.72 -6.14
CA THR A 106 -4.79 -2.68 -7.50
C THR A 106 -3.52 -3.51 -7.60
N VAL A 107 -2.68 -3.48 -6.56
CA VAL A 107 -1.48 -4.33 -6.46
C VAL A 107 -1.86 -5.81 -6.42
N GLU A 108 -2.86 -6.19 -5.63
CA GLU A 108 -3.38 -7.57 -5.60
C GLU A 108 -3.91 -8.00 -6.97
N ALA A 109 -4.75 -7.17 -7.61
CA ALA A 109 -5.26 -7.45 -8.95
C ALA A 109 -4.16 -7.58 -10.02
N ALA A 110 -3.10 -6.77 -9.92
CA ALA A 110 -1.94 -6.87 -10.79
C ALA A 110 -1.17 -8.17 -10.60
N ARG A 111 -0.99 -8.63 -9.36
CA ARG A 111 -0.37 -9.93 -9.06
C ARG A 111 -1.18 -11.09 -9.62
N GLU A 112 -2.49 -11.07 -9.39
CA GLU A 112 -3.40 -12.09 -9.93
C GLU A 112 -3.30 -12.16 -11.46
N ARG A 113 -3.28 -11.00 -12.13
CA ARG A 113 -3.15 -10.92 -13.59
C ARG A 113 -1.81 -11.46 -14.08
N LEU A 114 -0.70 -11.10 -13.44
CA LEU A 114 0.64 -11.60 -13.80
C LEU A 114 0.74 -13.12 -13.65
N HIS A 115 0.22 -13.67 -12.55
CA HIS A 115 0.19 -15.11 -12.31
C HIS A 115 -0.77 -15.85 -13.27
N ALA A 116 -1.90 -15.26 -13.63
CA ALA A 116 -2.82 -15.82 -14.63
C ALA A 116 -2.24 -15.81 -16.05
N SER A 117 -1.28 -14.91 -16.33
CA SER A 117 -0.54 -14.85 -17.59
C SER A 117 0.76 -15.68 -17.63
N GLY A 118 1.11 -16.38 -16.55
CA GLY A 118 2.17 -17.40 -16.55
C GLY A 118 1.80 -18.60 -17.44
N PRO A 119 2.78 -19.37 -17.96
CA PRO A 119 2.50 -20.43 -18.93
C PRO A 119 1.51 -21.42 -18.36
N LYS A 120 0.35 -21.58 -19.02
CA LYS A 120 -0.51 -22.76 -18.85
C LYS A 120 0.37 -23.98 -19.08
N GLY A 121 0.72 -24.68 -18.00
CA GLY A 121 1.37 -25.98 -18.10
C GLY A 121 0.51 -26.91 -18.96
N PRO A 122 1.11 -27.75 -19.83
CA PRO A 122 0.36 -28.75 -20.56
C PRO A 122 0.06 -29.90 -19.60
N GLY A 123 -1.22 -30.19 -19.39
CA GLY A 123 -1.62 -31.42 -18.69
C GLY A 123 -2.82 -31.22 -17.79
N GLU A 124 -3.99 -31.47 -18.34
CA GLU A 124 -4.92 -32.45 -17.76
C GLU A 124 -5.85 -32.92 -18.89
N GLU A 125 -5.35 -33.91 -19.64
CA GLU A 125 -6.16 -34.85 -20.39
C GLU A 125 -6.90 -35.76 -19.41
N GLY A 126 -8.24 -35.68 -19.37
CA GLY A 126 -9.13 -36.81 -19.04
C GLY A 126 -9.05 -37.41 -17.62
N PRO A 127 -9.97 -38.32 -17.25
CA PRO A 127 -10.62 -39.26 -18.15
C PRO A 127 -12.15 -39.13 -18.21
N ARG A 128 -12.68 -39.81 -19.23
CA ARG A 128 -14.10 -40.14 -19.44
C ARG A 128 -14.61 -41.16 -18.44
#